data_AF-A0A7S3XWK0-F1
#
_entry.id   AF-A0A7S3XWK0-F1
#
_cell.length_a   1.000
_cell.length_b   1.000
_cell.length_c   1.000
_cell.angle_alpha   90.00
_cell.angle_beta   90.00
_cell.angle_gamma   90.00
#
_symmetry.space_group_name_H-M   'P 1'
#
loop_
_entity.id
_entity.type
_entity.pdbx_description
1 polymer ?
#
loop_
_entity_poly.entity_id
_entity_poly.type
_entity_poly.pdbx_seq_one_letter_code
_entity_poly.pdbx_strand_id
1 'polypeptide(L)'
;KSGSFTISARLQRHFFTVGCQLPKDQDLVAIFSQICEAHFASFSHQTQTAVLKIVEGTVTIFKEMARRFLPTAVKFHYHLNLRHLAAVFQGLLRAAPAHHDGPRAVGRLWLHELHRAFADRL
;
A
#
# COMPACT_ATOMS: atom_id res chain seq x y z
N LYS A 1 23.61 -5.08 2.23
CA LYS A 1 24.00 -3.94 3.09
C LYS A 1 23.55 -2.68 2.37
N SER A 2 22.54 -1.96 2.89
CA SER A 2 22.35 -0.56 2.49
C SER A 2 23.68 0.16 2.71
N GLY A 3 24.07 1.08 1.82
CA GLY A 3 25.33 1.81 1.94
C GLY A 3 25.51 2.46 3.31
N SER A 4 26.70 3.02 3.56
CA SER A 4 27.01 3.71 4.83
C SER A 4 26.20 5.01 4.96
N PHE A 5 24.94 4.92 5.36
CA PHE A 5 24.11 6.08 5.75
C PHE A 5 24.37 6.43 7.21
N THR A 6 25.61 6.77 7.55
CA THR A 6 26.00 7.21 8.89
C THR A 6 26.01 8.72 8.97
N ILE A 7 25.28 9.29 9.94
CA ILE A 7 25.33 10.72 10.24
C ILE A 7 26.49 10.97 11.22
N SER A 8 27.24 12.06 11.05
CA SER A 8 28.32 12.39 11.98
C SER A 8 27.77 12.74 13.37
N ALA A 9 28.42 12.26 14.43
CA ALA A 9 28.00 12.51 15.80
C ALA A 9 27.96 14.02 16.14
N ARG A 10 28.82 14.83 15.50
CA ARG A 10 28.84 16.29 15.68
C ARG A 10 27.56 16.92 15.14
N LEU A 11 27.10 16.50 13.96
CA LEU A 11 25.85 16.99 13.38
C LEU A 11 24.64 16.49 14.18
N GLN A 12 24.65 15.23 14.59
CA GLN A 12 23.53 14.60 15.30
C GLN A 12 23.21 15.27 16.65
N ARG A 13 24.18 15.91 17.32
CA ARG A 13 23.94 16.67 18.56
C ARG A 13 22.96 17.84 18.41
N HIS A 14 22.78 18.36 17.19
CA HIS A 14 21.87 19.47 16.91
C HIS A 14 20.44 19.02 16.58
N PHE A 15 20.19 17.73 16.46
CA PHE A 15 18.89 17.18 16.05
C PHE A 15 18.42 16.08 17.00
N PHE A 16 17.11 16.04 17.25
CA PHE A 16 16.49 14.89 17.88
C PHE A 16 16.12 13.86 16.80
N THR A 17 16.56 12.61 16.97
CA THR A 17 16.31 11.54 15.99
C THR A 17 15.17 10.65 16.45
N VAL A 18 14.14 10.51 15.61
CA VAL A 18 13.03 9.56 15.80
C VAL A 18 13.07 8.51 14.71
N GLY A 19 13.07 7.24 15.11
CA GLY A 19 12.95 6.11 14.19
C GLY A 19 11.49 5.81 13.89
N CYS A 20 11.04 6.08 12.66
CA CYS A 20 9.73 5.65 12.20
C CYS A 20 9.85 4.27 11.52
N GLN A 21 9.31 3.25 12.17
CA GLN A 21 9.21 1.90 11.60
C GLN A 21 7.90 1.72 10.83
N LEU A 22 7.79 0.64 10.06
CA LEU A 22 6.52 0.30 9.43
C LEU A 22 5.44 0.07 10.51
N PRO A 23 4.22 0.61 10.32
CA PRO A 23 3.08 0.31 11.19
C PRO A 23 2.73 -1.17 11.19
N LYS A 24 1.96 -1.62 12.20
CA LYS A 24 1.45 -3.00 12.23
C LYS A 24 0.40 -3.19 11.14
N ASP A 25 0.22 -4.42 10.69
CA ASP A 25 -0.77 -4.76 9.65
C ASP A 25 -2.19 -4.29 10.03
N GLN A 26 -2.55 -4.40 11.31
CA GLN A 26 -3.85 -3.95 11.83
C GLN A 26 -4.02 -2.43 11.68
N ASP A 27 -2.97 -1.65 11.93
CA ASP A 27 -2.98 -0.20 11.77
C ASP A 27 -3.13 0.17 10.29
N LEU A 28 -2.44 -0.57 9.41
CA LEU A 28 -2.55 -0.37 7.96
C LEU A 28 -3.98 -0.66 7.46
N VAL A 29 -4.57 -1.77 7.89
CA VAL A 29 -5.97 -2.09 7.55
C VAL A 29 -6.89 -1.00 8.07
N ALA A 30 -6.76 -0.57 9.32
CA ALA A 30 -7.62 0.48 9.88
C ALA A 30 -7.54 1.80 9.11
N ILE A 31 -6.32 2.28 8.81
CA ILE A 31 -6.09 3.53 8.08
C ILE A 31 -6.69 3.45 6.67
N PHE A 32 -6.39 2.39 5.92
CA PHE A 32 -6.85 2.28 4.54
C PHE A 32 -8.34 1.95 4.44
N SER A 33 -8.91 1.23 5.42
CA SER A 33 -10.36 1.02 5.50
C SER A 33 -11.09 2.34 5.68
N GLN A 34 -10.68 3.19 6.63
CA GLN A 34 -11.31 4.50 6.84
C GLN A 34 -11.25 5.40 5.60
N ILE A 35 -10.10 5.44 4.93
CA ILE A 35 -9.93 6.22 3.70
C ILE A 35 -10.85 5.70 2.59
N CYS A 36 -10.92 4.38 2.42
CA CYS A 36 -11.76 3.77 1.40
C CYS A 36 -13.25 3.92 1.73
N GLU A 37 -13.68 3.72 2.97
CA GLU A 37 -15.06 3.92 3.41
C GLU A 37 -15.54 5.35 3.09
N ALA A 38 -14.73 6.36 3.40
CA ALA A 38 -15.06 7.75 3.10
C ALA A 38 -15.26 8.00 1.60
N HIS A 39 -14.41 7.44 0.74
CA HIS A 39 -14.53 7.60 -0.71
C HIS A 39 -15.71 6.83 -1.30
N PHE A 40 -15.89 5.58 -0.87
CA PHE A 40 -16.89 4.67 -1.40
C PHE A 40 -18.30 4.87 -0.79
N ALA A 41 -18.47 5.82 0.13
CA ALA A 41 -19.77 6.17 0.72
C ALA A 41 -20.83 6.56 -0.34
N SER A 42 -20.42 7.09 -1.49
CA SER A 42 -21.30 7.46 -2.61
C SER A 42 -21.64 6.30 -3.56
N PHE A 43 -21.09 5.11 -3.34
CA PHE A 43 -21.27 3.91 -4.17
C PHE A 43 -22.34 2.98 -3.56
N SER A 44 -22.78 1.97 -4.33
CA SER A 44 -23.71 0.95 -3.85
C SER A 44 -23.19 0.21 -2.61
N HIS A 45 -24.11 -0.22 -1.73
CA HIS A 45 -23.78 -0.96 -0.52
C HIS A 45 -22.96 -2.24 -0.80
N GLN A 46 -23.26 -2.94 -1.91
CA GLN A 46 -22.50 -4.12 -2.32
C GLN A 46 -21.02 -3.79 -2.61
N THR A 47 -20.76 -2.61 -3.18
CA THR A 47 -19.41 -2.12 -3.45
C THR A 47 -18.69 -1.77 -2.16
N GLN A 48 -19.37 -1.08 -1.23
CA GLN A 48 -18.81 -0.74 0.08
C GLN A 48 -18.35 -2.00 0.85
N THR A 49 -19.19 -3.05 0.90
CA THR A 49 -18.81 -4.32 1.54
C THR A 49 -17.63 -5.00 0.84
N ALA A 50 -17.56 -4.93 -0.49
CA ALA A 50 -16.46 -5.52 -1.26
C ALA A 50 -15.13 -4.79 -1.02
N VAL A 51 -15.16 -3.46 -0.90
CA VAL A 51 -13.97 -2.62 -0.69
C VAL A 51 -13.26 -2.95 0.62
N LEU A 52 -13.99 -3.24 1.70
CA LEU A 52 -13.37 -3.64 2.97
C LEU A 52 -12.55 -4.93 2.84
N LYS A 53 -13.10 -5.92 2.13
CA LYS A 53 -12.37 -7.17 1.84
C LYS A 53 -11.15 -6.93 0.94
N ILE A 54 -11.25 -5.97 0.01
CA ILE A 54 -10.14 -5.56 -0.86
C ILE A 54 -9.00 -4.95 -0.02
N VAL A 55 -9.30 -4.12 0.99
CA VAL A 55 -8.27 -3.54 1.87
C VAL A 55 -7.49 -4.64 2.59
N GLU A 56 -8.19 -5.57 3.25
CA GLU A 56 -7.58 -6.71 3.95
C GLU A 56 -6.74 -7.59 3.01
N GLY A 57 -7.29 -7.90 1.84
CA GLY A 57 -6.59 -8.67 0.81
C GLY A 57 -5.33 -7.96 0.32
N THR A 58 -5.37 -6.65 0.12
CA THR A 58 -4.23 -5.85 -0.35
C THR A 58 -3.11 -5.83 0.68
N VAL A 59 -3.43 -5.64 1.96
CA VAL A 59 -2.43 -5.67 3.05
C VAL A 59 -1.79 -7.06 3.16
N THR A 60 -2.60 -8.12 3.06
CA THR A 60 -2.10 -9.51 3.08
C THR A 60 -1.15 -9.79 1.92
N ILE A 61 -1.54 -9.39 0.70
CA ILE A 61 -0.71 -9.53 -0.51
C ILE A 61 0.60 -8.75 -0.35
N PHE A 62 0.53 -7.50 0.11
CA PHE A 62 1.71 -6.67 0.35
C PHE A 62 2.69 -7.32 1.33
N LYS A 63 2.19 -7.88 2.44
CA LYS A 63 3.01 -8.58 3.43
C LYS A 63 3.68 -9.82 2.86
N GLU A 64 2.93 -10.65 2.12
CA GLU A 64 3.49 -11.85 1.49
C GLU A 64 4.53 -11.51 0.44
N MET A 65 4.32 -10.45 -0.35
CA MET A 65 5.32 -9.99 -1.33
C MET A 65 6.57 -9.45 -0.62
N ALA A 66 6.42 -8.63 0.42
CA ALA A 66 7.55 -8.14 1.20
C ALA A 66 8.37 -9.28 1.84
N ARG A 67 7.71 -10.39 2.20
CA ARG A 67 8.35 -11.59 2.75
C ARG A 67 9.03 -12.47 1.70
N ARG A 68 8.54 -12.51 0.46
CA ARG A 68 9.08 -13.37 -0.61
C ARG A 68 10.12 -12.66 -1.46
N PHE A 69 9.95 -11.37 -1.70
CA PHE A 69 10.80 -10.56 -2.58
C PHE A 69 11.70 -9.66 -1.73
N LEU A 70 12.64 -10.27 -1.01
CA LEU A 70 13.65 -9.50 -0.29
C LEU A 70 14.73 -9.00 -1.25
N PRO A 71 15.27 -7.80 -1.02
CA PRO A 71 16.38 -7.28 -1.80
C PRO A 71 17.61 -8.15 -1.57
N THR A 72 18.13 -8.73 -2.64
CA THR A 72 19.41 -9.46 -2.65
C THR A 72 20.46 -8.71 -3.46
N ALA A 73 21.73 -9.12 -3.39
CA ALA A 73 22.78 -8.49 -4.21
C ALA A 73 22.48 -8.53 -5.71
N VAL A 74 21.82 -9.60 -6.18
CA VAL A 74 21.40 -9.77 -7.58
C VAL A 74 20.07 -9.07 -7.86
N LYS A 75 19.14 -9.08 -6.89
CA LYS A 75 17.79 -8.50 -7.03
C LYS A 75 17.59 -7.32 -6.07
N PHE A 76 18.39 -6.27 -6.24
CA PHE A 76 18.36 -5.09 -5.37
C PHE A 76 17.11 -4.21 -5.59
N HIS A 77 16.44 -4.34 -6.74
CA HIS A 77 15.24 -3.58 -7.08
C HIS A 77 13.97 -4.03 -6.34
N TYR A 78 14.02 -5.18 -5.65
CA TYR A 78 12.96 -5.67 -4.77
C TYR A 78 12.89 -4.89 -3.46
N HIS A 79 12.59 -3.60 -3.55
CA HIS A 79 12.39 -2.73 -2.39
C HIS A 79 10.91 -2.35 -2.27
N LEU A 80 10.17 -3.16 -1.51
CA LEU A 80 8.76 -2.93 -1.21
C LEU A 80 8.62 -2.10 0.08
N ASN A 81 8.15 -0.87 -0.06
CA ASN A 81 7.79 0.03 1.03
C ASN A 81 6.30 0.45 0.96
N LEU A 82 5.87 1.24 1.95
CA LEU A 82 4.49 1.71 2.10
C LEU A 82 3.99 2.54 0.90
N ARG A 83 4.89 3.14 0.10
CA ARG A 83 4.51 3.92 -1.09
C ARG A 83 3.79 3.06 -2.12
N HIS A 84 4.20 1.80 -2.29
CA HIS A 84 3.58 0.89 -3.26
C HIS A 84 2.18 0.51 -2.82
N LEU A 85 2.01 0.24 -1.52
CA LEU A 85 0.69 0.01 -0.93
C LEU A 85 -0.21 1.24 -1.14
N ALA A 86 0.29 2.44 -0.83
CA ALA A 86 -0.44 3.68 -1.04
C ALA A 86 -0.79 3.93 -2.51
N ALA A 87 0.07 3.55 -3.47
CA ALA A 87 -0.19 3.72 -4.89
C ALA A 87 -1.37 2.88 -5.40
N VAL A 88 -1.58 1.68 -4.84
CA VAL A 88 -2.76 0.84 -5.14
C VAL A 88 -4.03 1.56 -4.69
N PHE A 89 -4.06 2.04 -3.44
CA PHE A 89 -5.21 2.75 -2.91
C PHE A 89 -5.45 4.08 -3.63
N GLN A 90 -4.40 4.83 -3.99
CA GLN A 90 -4.55 6.06 -4.77
C GLN A 90 -5.25 5.84 -6.12
N GLY A 91 -5.02 4.70 -6.78
CA GLY A 91 -5.76 4.38 -7.99
C GLY A 91 -7.20 3.94 -7.75
N LEU A 92 -7.45 3.19 -6.67
CA LEU A 92 -8.82 2.87 -6.23
C LEU A 92 -9.62 4.14 -5.92
N LEU A 93 -9.01 5.14 -5.30
CA LEU A 93 -9.63 6.43 -4.98
C LEU A 93 -9.91 7.31 -6.22
N ARG A 94 -9.45 6.91 -7.41
CA ARG A 94 -9.86 7.55 -8.68
C ARG A 94 -11.13 6.94 -9.27
N ALA A 95 -11.66 5.88 -8.66
CA ALA A 95 -12.92 5.31 -9.08
C ALA A 95 -14.05 6.34 -8.93
N ALA A 96 -14.91 6.43 -9.95
CA ALA A 96 -16.14 7.20 -9.93
C ALA A 96 -17.36 6.28 -9.99
N PRO A 97 -18.44 6.57 -9.24
CA PRO A 97 -19.64 5.73 -9.20
C PRO A 97 -20.31 5.59 -10.57
N ALA A 98 -20.20 6.59 -11.45
CA ALA A 98 -20.74 6.51 -12.80
C ALA A 98 -20.14 5.38 -13.68
N HIS A 99 -18.90 4.95 -13.38
CA HIS A 99 -18.16 4.00 -14.23
C HIS A 99 -17.79 2.70 -13.50
N HIS A 100 -17.72 2.75 -12.17
CA HIS A 100 -17.19 1.67 -11.34
C HIS A 100 -18.15 1.28 -10.21
N ASP A 101 -19.46 1.39 -10.43
CA ASP A 101 -20.42 0.85 -9.48
C ASP A 101 -20.54 -0.68 -9.63
N GLY A 102 -20.52 -1.35 -8.49
CA GLY A 102 -20.62 -2.80 -8.37
C GLY A 102 -19.29 -3.51 -8.06
N PRO A 103 -19.35 -4.63 -7.31
CA PRO A 103 -18.17 -5.32 -6.79
C PRO A 103 -17.24 -5.85 -7.88
N ARG A 104 -17.78 -6.25 -9.04
CA ARG A 104 -16.98 -6.74 -10.17
C ARG A 104 -16.20 -5.61 -10.88
N ALA A 105 -16.77 -4.40 -10.94
CA ALA A 105 -16.09 -3.27 -11.56
C ALA A 105 -14.91 -2.83 -10.69
N VAL A 106 -15.14 -2.65 -9.38
CA VAL A 106 -14.10 -2.31 -8.42
C VAL A 106 -13.05 -3.42 -8.29
N GLY A 107 -13.44 -4.69 -8.29
CA GLY A 107 -12.49 -5.81 -8.26
C GLY A 107 -11.56 -5.85 -9.48
N ARG A 108 -12.07 -5.50 -10.67
CA ARG A 108 -11.21 -5.38 -11.88
C ARG A 108 -10.24 -4.20 -11.79
N LEU A 109 -10.72 -3.05 -11.30
CA LEU A 109 -9.86 -1.90 -11.04
C LEU A 109 -8.77 -2.27 -10.04
N TRP A 110 -9.13 -2.90 -8.92
CA TRP A 110 -8.18 -3.36 -7.92
C TRP A 110 -7.08 -4.26 -8.51
N LEU A 111 -7.45 -5.25 -9.33
CA LEU A 111 -6.47 -6.12 -9.99
C LEU A 111 -5.53 -5.33 -10.91
N HIS A 112 -6.06 -4.38 -11.68
CA HIS A 112 -5.25 -3.49 -12.51
C HIS A 112 -4.27 -2.66 -11.67
N GLU A 113 -4.74 -2.11 -10.55
CA GLU A 113 -3.93 -1.32 -9.63
C GLU A 113 -2.82 -2.14 -8.96
N LEU A 114 -3.11 -3.38 -8.55
CA LEU A 114 -2.12 -4.32 -8.04
C LEU A 114 -1.04 -4.59 -9.09
N HIS A 115 -1.44 -4.89 -10.33
CA HIS A 115 -0.49 -5.15 -11.40
C HIS A 115 0.38 -3.93 -11.68
N ARG A 116 -0.22 -2.74 -11.82
CA ARG A 116 0.53 -1.50 -12.06
C ARG A 116 1.51 -1.17 -10.92
N ALA A 117 1.14 -1.42 -9.67
CA ALA A 117 1.96 -1.08 -8.52
C ALA A 117 3.13 -2.06 -8.30
N PHE A 118 2.92 -3.35 -8.60
CA PHE A 118 3.85 -4.42 -8.22
C PHE A 118 4.52 -5.13 -9.40
N ALA A 119 3.87 -5.29 -10.56
CA ALA A 119 4.36 -6.16 -11.63
C ALA A 119 5.69 -5.69 -12.23
N ASP A 120 5.86 -4.39 -12.46
CA ASP A 120 7.10 -3.83 -13.02
C ASP A 120 8.33 -4.01 -12.10
N ARG A 121 8.11 -4.47 -10.86
CA ARG A 121 9.14 -4.64 -9.83
C ARG A 121 9.47 -6.10 -9.57
N LEU A 122 8.76 -7.05 -10.18
CA LEU A 122 8.95 -8.49 -10.03
C LEU A 122 9.85 -9.02 -11.14
#